data_AF-B9LTF7-F1
#
_entry.id   AF-B9LTF7-F1
#
_cell.length_a   1.000
_cell.length_b   1.000
_cell.length_c   1.000
_cell.angle_alpha   90.00
_cell.angle_beta   90.00
_cell.angle_gamma   90.00
#
_symmetry.space_group_name_H-M   'P 1'
#
loop_
_entity.id
_entity.type
_entity.pdbx_description
1 polymer ?
#
loop_
_entity_poly.entity_id
_entity_poly.type
_entity_poly.pdbx_seq_one_letter_code
_entity_poly.pdbx_strand_id
1 'polypeptide(L)'
;MFETILNEEERGQVGIGTLIVFIAMVLVAAIAAGVLINTAGFLQSQAEATGQESTDLVSERIDVTSEVGIVGNNSTGELESIRVAVTGAAGSDQIDLSETTIQAVGPNGQANLVFTDEAANGTSLVNNESTYNASSLNASEFAVQDSQGDWVSSGGAVLDDENDYTIVLNPGAEPFGSLTADGTDGTAVYGGTWTYAHQTADEEAFGQSQSSSLEIVSPASATTSLELTSPDLYSEDGEAVRL
;
A
#
# COMPACT_ATOMS: atom_id res chain seq x y z
N MET A 1 87.45 -20.52 36.09
CA MET A 1 87.22 -19.08 36.36
C MET A 1 86.07 -18.68 35.45
N PHE A 2 84.89 -18.36 36.01
CA PHE A 2 83.70 -18.03 35.23
C PHE A 2 83.82 -16.60 34.72
N GLU A 3 83.99 -16.45 33.42
CA GLU A 3 83.97 -15.16 32.74
C GLU A 3 82.51 -14.73 32.60
N THR A 4 82.16 -13.63 33.28
CA THR A 4 80.83 -13.03 33.19
C THR A 4 80.80 -12.19 31.92
N ILE A 5 80.33 -12.80 30.83
CA ILE A 5 80.04 -12.09 29.59
C ILE A 5 78.79 -11.22 29.85
N LEU A 6 79.00 -10.01 30.37
CA LEU A 6 77.98 -8.97 30.40
C LEU A 6 77.97 -8.27 29.04
N ASN A 7 77.38 -8.92 28.02
CA ASN A 7 77.12 -8.30 26.73
C ASN A 7 75.96 -7.29 26.88
N GLU A 8 76.28 -6.05 27.26
CA GLU A 8 75.31 -4.95 27.34
C GLU A 8 74.66 -4.64 25.97
N GLU A 9 75.40 -4.83 24.87
CA GLU A 9 74.92 -4.63 23.50
C GLU A 9 73.77 -5.60 23.14
N GLU A 10 73.83 -6.84 23.61
CA GLU A 10 72.83 -7.87 23.34
C GLU A 10 71.54 -7.62 24.14
N ARG A 11 71.64 -7.01 25.34
CA ARG A 11 70.48 -6.57 26.13
C ARG A 11 69.77 -5.36 25.53
N GLY A 12 70.52 -4.41 24.96
CA GLY A 12 69.98 -3.27 24.22
C GLY A 12 69.21 -3.71 22.97
N GLN A 13 69.74 -4.70 22.25
CA GLN A 13 69.10 -5.27 21.06
C GLN A 13 67.77 -5.99 21.39
N VAL A 14 67.72 -6.77 22.48
CA VAL A 14 66.47 -7.41 22.93
C VAL A 14 65.42 -6.36 23.34
N GLY A 15 65.83 -5.29 24.05
CA GLY A 15 64.94 -4.20 24.44
C GLY A 15 64.32 -3.47 23.25
N ILE A 16 65.12 -3.18 22.21
CA ILE A 16 64.63 -2.58 20.97
C ILE A 16 63.65 -3.52 20.25
N GLY A 17 63.93 -4.84 20.22
CA GLY A 17 63.02 -5.83 19.66
C GLY A 17 61.65 -5.86 20.35
N THR A 18 61.63 -5.76 21.69
CA THR A 18 60.37 -5.72 22.45
C THR A 18 59.55 -4.45 22.19
N LEU A 19 60.21 -3.28 22.06
CA LEU A 19 59.54 -2.02 21.73
C LEU A 19 58.92 -2.06 20.32
N ILE A 20 59.60 -2.65 19.35
CA ILE A 20 59.09 -2.78 17.98
C ILE A 20 57.82 -3.64 17.96
N VAL A 21 57.84 -4.79 18.63
CA VAL A 21 56.67 -5.68 18.71
C VAL A 21 55.52 -5.01 19.45
N PHE A 22 55.81 -4.27 20.51
CA PHE A 22 54.80 -3.53 21.26
C PHE A 22 54.07 -2.51 20.38
N ILE A 23 54.83 -1.69 19.64
CA ILE A 23 54.25 -0.70 18.71
C ILE A 23 53.44 -1.41 17.61
N ALA A 24 53.98 -2.48 17.03
CA ALA A 24 53.27 -3.24 15.99
C ALA A 24 51.94 -3.82 16.50
N MET A 25 51.92 -4.40 17.70
CA MET A 25 50.70 -4.94 18.31
C MET A 25 49.66 -3.85 18.56
N VAL A 26 50.08 -2.66 19.03
CA VAL A 26 49.19 -1.51 19.24
C VAL A 26 48.58 -1.04 17.92
N LEU A 27 49.37 -0.99 16.83
CA LEU A 27 48.85 -0.60 15.51
C LEU A 27 47.84 -1.60 14.95
N VAL A 28 48.12 -2.91 15.07
CA VAL A 28 47.17 -3.96 14.65
C VAL A 28 45.88 -3.87 15.47
N ALA A 29 46.00 -3.70 16.79
CA ALA A 29 44.84 -3.53 17.66
C ALA A 29 44.01 -2.30 17.31
N ALA A 30 44.65 -1.17 16.95
CA ALA A 30 43.96 0.04 16.53
C ALA A 30 43.19 -0.15 15.21
N ILE A 31 43.79 -0.82 14.22
CA ILE A 31 43.11 -1.13 12.95
C ILE A 31 41.94 -2.09 13.21
N ALA A 32 42.16 -3.15 13.98
CA ALA A 32 41.11 -4.10 14.34
C ALA A 32 39.94 -3.43 15.08
N ALA A 33 40.23 -2.54 16.04
CA ALA A 33 39.22 -1.75 16.75
C ALA A 33 38.45 -0.83 15.80
N GLY A 34 39.13 -0.18 14.85
CA GLY A 34 38.48 0.66 13.84
C GLY A 34 37.50 -0.13 12.97
N VAL A 35 37.89 -1.34 12.54
CA VAL A 35 36.99 -2.25 11.80
C VAL A 35 35.81 -2.67 12.67
N LEU A 36 36.05 -3.05 13.93
CA LEU A 36 34.98 -3.47 14.85
C LEU A 36 33.96 -2.35 15.10
N ILE A 37 34.41 -1.11 15.28
CA ILE A 37 33.52 0.05 15.47
C ILE A 37 32.71 0.33 14.21
N ASN A 38 33.33 0.26 13.02
CA ASN A 38 32.63 0.49 11.76
C ASN A 38 31.56 -0.57 11.51
N THR A 39 31.89 -1.85 11.71
CA THR A 39 30.93 -2.95 11.62
C THR A 39 29.82 -2.80 12.65
N ALA A 40 30.14 -2.43 13.90
CA ALA A 40 29.13 -2.20 14.93
C ALA A 40 28.18 -1.04 14.56
N GLY A 41 28.71 0.06 14.02
CA GLY A 41 27.90 1.18 13.55
C GLY A 41 26.98 0.81 12.39
N PHE A 42 27.49 0.05 11.41
CA PHE A 42 26.68 -0.47 10.31
C PHE A 42 25.55 -1.38 10.82
N LEU A 43 25.86 -2.33 11.69
CA LEU A 43 24.87 -3.24 12.26
C LEU A 43 23.84 -2.51 13.13
N GLN A 44 24.25 -1.44 13.83
CA GLN A 44 23.33 -0.62 14.61
C GLN A 44 22.35 0.12 13.69
N SER A 45 22.83 0.82 12.65
CA SER A 45 21.95 1.51 11.70
C SER A 45 21.00 0.55 10.99
N GLN A 46 21.48 -0.65 10.64
CA GLN A 46 20.63 -1.70 10.08
C GLN A 46 19.58 -2.19 11.08
N ALA A 47 19.95 -2.39 12.35
CA ALA A 47 19.03 -2.83 13.39
C ALA A 47 17.97 -1.77 13.72
N GLU A 48 18.34 -0.49 13.71
CA GLU A 48 17.40 0.63 13.88
C GLU A 48 16.42 0.71 12.71
N ALA A 49 16.91 0.63 11.46
CA ALA A 49 16.06 0.65 10.27
C ALA A 49 15.07 -0.53 10.25
N THR A 50 15.54 -1.76 10.50
CA THR A 50 14.67 -2.94 10.56
C THR A 50 13.71 -2.87 11.76
N GLY A 51 14.12 -2.25 12.87
CA GLY A 51 13.26 -2.02 14.03
C GLY A 51 12.11 -1.06 13.72
N GLN A 52 12.40 0.02 12.99
CA GLN A 52 11.40 0.98 12.52
C GLN A 52 10.44 0.32 11.53
N GLU A 53 10.96 -0.32 10.46
CA GLU A 53 10.16 -1.03 9.46
C GLU A 53 9.26 -2.11 10.07
N SER A 54 9.75 -2.84 11.08
CA SER A 54 8.94 -3.85 11.78
C SER A 54 7.86 -3.23 12.67
N THR A 55 8.07 -2.01 13.16
CA THR A 55 7.07 -1.28 13.94
C THR A 55 6.01 -0.76 12.98
N ASP A 56 6.41 -0.07 11.91
CA ASP A 56 5.54 0.49 10.88
C ASP A 56 4.67 -0.61 10.25
N LEU A 57 5.23 -1.77 9.90
CA LEU A 57 4.48 -2.92 9.37
C LEU A 57 3.32 -3.38 10.26
N VAL A 58 3.42 -3.18 11.58
CA VAL A 58 2.41 -3.65 12.54
C VAL A 58 1.47 -2.51 12.95
N SER A 59 1.96 -1.27 13.04
CA SER A 59 1.16 -0.10 13.42
C SER A 59 0.43 0.54 12.25
N GLU A 60 1.02 0.60 11.05
CA GLU A 60 0.44 1.20 9.84
C GLU A 60 -0.49 0.24 9.08
N ARG A 61 -1.31 -0.51 9.82
CA ARG A 61 -2.33 -1.37 9.20
C ARG A 61 -3.57 -0.54 8.88
N ILE A 62 -4.12 -0.74 7.69
CA ILE A 62 -5.43 -0.18 7.30
C ILE A 62 -6.53 -1.08 7.85
N ASP A 63 -7.46 -0.50 8.61
CA ASP A 63 -8.63 -1.17 9.15
C ASP A 63 -9.87 -0.89 8.31
N VAL A 64 -10.57 -1.95 7.90
CA VAL A 64 -11.83 -1.84 7.16
C VAL A 64 -12.98 -1.75 8.16
N THR A 65 -13.74 -0.66 8.09
CA THR A 65 -14.88 -0.41 8.99
C THR A 65 -16.19 -0.91 8.39
N SER A 66 -16.38 -0.79 7.08
CA SER A 66 -17.58 -1.28 6.41
C SER A 66 -17.38 -1.52 4.92
N GLU A 67 -18.05 -2.55 4.42
CA GLU A 67 -18.12 -2.90 3.01
C GLU A 67 -19.56 -2.79 2.52
N VAL A 68 -19.80 -1.89 1.58
CA VAL A 68 -21.14 -1.58 1.07
C VAL A 68 -21.13 -1.54 -0.45
N GLY A 69 -22.04 -2.27 -1.07
CA GLY A 69 -22.39 -2.14 -2.47
C GLY A 69 -23.63 -1.27 -2.61
N ILE A 70 -23.61 -0.31 -3.52
CA ILE A 70 -24.83 0.40 -3.92
C ILE A 70 -25.44 -0.36 -5.08
N VAL A 71 -26.69 -0.81 -4.95
CA VAL A 71 -27.39 -1.51 -6.01
C VAL A 71 -27.67 -0.52 -7.13
N GLY A 72 -27.18 -0.83 -8.33
CA GLY A 72 -27.54 -0.06 -9.50
C GLY A 72 -28.94 -0.46 -9.94
N ASN A 73 -29.09 -1.73 -10.35
CA ASN A 73 -30.31 -2.22 -10.96
C ASN A 73 -30.69 -3.57 -10.38
N ASN A 74 -31.85 -3.62 -9.72
CA ASN A 74 -32.39 -4.83 -9.15
C ASN A 74 -32.82 -5.85 -10.22
N SER A 75 -33.29 -5.39 -11.38
CA SER A 75 -33.77 -6.29 -12.45
C SER A 75 -32.65 -7.06 -13.13
N THR A 76 -31.46 -6.45 -13.29
CA THR A 76 -30.26 -7.11 -13.82
C THR A 76 -29.38 -7.69 -12.72
N GLY A 77 -29.54 -7.23 -11.48
CA GLY A 77 -28.79 -7.70 -10.32
C GLY A 77 -27.38 -7.13 -10.24
N GLU A 78 -27.15 -5.93 -10.77
CA GLU A 78 -25.82 -5.30 -10.87
C GLU A 78 -25.65 -4.19 -9.81
N LEU A 79 -24.43 -4.07 -9.25
CA LEU A 79 -24.06 -2.94 -8.40
C LEU A 79 -23.70 -1.71 -9.24
N GLU A 80 -23.94 -0.52 -8.69
CA GLU A 80 -23.46 0.76 -9.22
C GLU A 80 -22.05 1.09 -8.72
N SER A 81 -21.81 0.88 -7.43
CA SER A 81 -20.51 1.17 -6.81
C SER A 81 -20.21 0.21 -5.68
N ILE A 82 -18.94 -0.15 -5.51
CA ILE A 82 -18.45 -0.84 -4.32
C ILE A 82 -17.72 0.20 -3.47
N ARG A 83 -18.10 0.32 -2.20
CA ARG A 83 -17.60 1.30 -1.23
C ARG A 83 -17.01 0.55 -0.04
N VAL A 84 -15.73 0.76 0.21
CA VAL A 84 -15.01 0.18 1.34
C VAL A 84 -14.54 1.31 2.24
N ALA A 85 -15.18 1.47 3.38
CA ALA A 85 -14.79 2.47 4.37
C ALA A 85 -13.59 1.96 5.16
N VAL A 86 -12.53 2.76 5.21
CA VAL A 86 -11.25 2.45 5.83
C VAL A 86 -10.84 3.53 6.84
N THR A 87 -10.11 3.11 7.87
CA THR A 87 -9.51 3.94 8.92
C THR A 87 -8.13 3.39 9.27
N GLY A 88 -7.23 4.22 9.81
CA GLY A 88 -5.94 3.75 10.31
C GLY A 88 -6.12 2.90 11.57
N ALA A 89 -5.29 1.88 11.76
CA ALA A 89 -5.26 1.16 13.02
C ALA A 89 -4.91 2.11 14.19
N ALA A 90 -5.40 1.82 15.39
CA ALA A 90 -5.15 2.68 16.54
C ALA A 90 -3.64 2.86 16.81
N GLY A 91 -3.18 4.11 16.83
CA GLY A 91 -1.76 4.45 16.96
C GLY A 91 -0.93 4.19 15.71
N SER A 92 -1.57 4.05 14.54
CA SER A 92 -0.89 4.17 13.26
C SER A 92 -0.36 5.59 13.11
N ASP A 93 0.79 5.72 12.46
CA ASP A 93 1.17 6.99 11.88
C ASP A 93 0.29 7.26 10.63
N GLN A 94 0.68 8.29 9.90
CA GLN A 94 -0.03 8.73 8.72
C GLN A 94 0.20 7.77 7.53
N ILE A 95 -0.87 7.17 6.99
CA ILE A 95 -0.82 6.22 5.87
C ILE A 95 -1.31 6.90 4.58
N ASP A 96 -0.47 6.99 3.57
CA ASP A 96 -0.85 7.54 2.26
C ASP A 96 -1.58 6.49 1.41
N LEU A 97 -2.86 6.75 1.10
CA LEU A 97 -3.68 5.88 0.25
C LEU A 97 -3.31 6.01 -1.23
N SER A 98 -2.61 7.06 -1.65
CA SER A 98 -2.14 7.21 -3.03
C SER A 98 -1.00 6.26 -3.37
N GLU A 99 -0.24 5.82 -2.36
CA GLU A 99 0.82 4.80 -2.49
C GLU A 99 0.33 3.39 -2.12
N THR A 100 -0.93 3.27 -1.70
CA THR A 100 -1.56 1.97 -1.38
C THR A 100 -1.93 1.24 -2.67
N THR A 101 -1.72 -0.07 -2.69
CA THR A 101 -2.17 -0.94 -3.79
C THR A 101 -3.22 -1.91 -3.29
N ILE A 102 -4.29 -2.12 -4.07
CA ILE A 102 -5.34 -3.07 -3.73
C ILE A 102 -5.31 -4.21 -4.74
N GLN A 103 -5.05 -5.43 -4.29
CA GLN A 103 -5.13 -6.62 -5.13
C GLN A 103 -6.56 -7.13 -5.07
N ALA A 104 -7.28 -7.11 -6.19
CA ALA A 104 -8.64 -7.63 -6.26
C ALA A 104 -8.69 -8.89 -7.12
N VAL A 105 -9.44 -9.88 -6.66
CA VAL A 105 -9.75 -11.12 -7.39
C VAL A 105 -11.25 -11.20 -7.53
N GLY A 106 -11.73 -10.94 -8.75
CA GLY A 106 -13.14 -11.00 -9.09
C GLY A 106 -13.48 -12.20 -9.97
N PRO A 107 -14.75 -12.34 -10.37
CA PRO A 107 -15.21 -13.40 -11.26
C PRO A 107 -14.52 -13.37 -12.63
N ASN A 108 -14.10 -12.19 -13.08
CA ASN A 108 -13.53 -11.94 -14.41
C ASN A 108 -11.99 -11.95 -14.43
N GLY A 109 -11.33 -12.08 -13.28
CA GLY A 109 -9.87 -12.18 -13.22
C GLY A 109 -9.27 -11.65 -11.93
N GLN A 110 -7.99 -11.29 -12.01
CA GLN A 110 -7.24 -10.65 -10.92
C GLN A 110 -6.55 -9.42 -11.49
N ALA A 111 -6.61 -8.32 -10.74
CA ALA A 111 -5.91 -7.07 -11.09
C ALA A 111 -5.40 -6.37 -9.83
N ASN A 112 -4.34 -5.58 -10.02
CA ASN A 112 -3.84 -4.67 -9.00
C ASN A 112 -4.44 -3.30 -9.28
N LEU A 113 -5.28 -2.83 -8.37
CA LEU A 113 -5.90 -1.52 -8.44
C LEU A 113 -4.91 -0.49 -7.85
N VAL A 114 -4.69 0.58 -8.60
CA VAL A 114 -3.87 1.73 -8.20
C VAL A 114 -4.73 2.95 -7.97
N PHE A 115 -4.28 3.86 -7.10
CA PHE A 115 -4.99 5.10 -6.82
C PHE A 115 -5.07 6.00 -8.07
N THR A 116 -6.22 6.62 -8.28
CA THR A 116 -6.41 7.70 -9.27
C THR A 116 -7.24 8.84 -8.66
N ASP A 117 -6.88 10.08 -9.01
CA ASP A 117 -7.69 11.29 -8.80
C ASP A 117 -8.22 11.87 -10.12
N GLU A 118 -8.12 11.10 -11.21
CA GLU A 118 -8.59 11.42 -12.54
C GLU A 118 -9.67 10.41 -12.98
N ALA A 119 -10.72 10.92 -13.63
CA ALA A 119 -11.68 10.10 -14.34
C ALA A 119 -11.05 9.53 -15.62
N ALA A 120 -11.69 8.51 -16.19
CA ALA A 120 -11.27 7.82 -17.40
C ALA A 120 -11.06 8.71 -18.64
N ASN A 121 -11.63 9.92 -18.66
CA ASN A 121 -11.42 10.91 -19.71
C ASN A 121 -10.19 11.82 -19.48
N GLY A 122 -9.37 11.52 -18.46
CA GLY A 122 -8.21 12.33 -18.06
C GLY A 122 -8.57 13.67 -17.41
N THR A 123 -9.76 13.78 -16.83
CA THR A 123 -10.16 14.98 -16.07
C THR A 123 -10.13 14.71 -14.58
N SER A 124 -9.70 15.69 -13.79
CA SER A 124 -9.65 15.56 -12.34
C SER A 124 -11.04 15.37 -11.72
N LEU A 125 -11.18 14.34 -10.87
CA LEU A 125 -12.38 14.00 -10.11
C LEU A 125 -12.73 15.10 -9.09
N VAL A 126 -11.71 15.60 -8.38
CA VAL A 126 -11.81 16.60 -7.30
C VAL A 126 -12.43 17.92 -7.76
N ASN A 127 -12.25 18.29 -9.03
CA ASN A 127 -12.77 19.55 -9.56
C ASN A 127 -14.20 19.44 -10.14
N ASN A 128 -14.76 18.23 -10.20
CA ASN A 128 -16.00 17.90 -10.90
C ASN A 128 -16.87 16.91 -10.12
N GLU A 129 -16.91 17.08 -8.80
CA GLU A 129 -17.42 16.06 -7.86
C GLU A 129 -18.86 15.62 -8.13
N SER A 130 -19.73 16.54 -8.57
CA SER A 130 -21.12 16.22 -8.89
C SER A 130 -21.33 15.58 -10.28
N THR A 131 -20.26 15.46 -11.08
CA THR A 131 -20.33 14.95 -12.46
C THR A 131 -19.85 13.51 -12.56
N TYR A 132 -19.00 13.07 -11.64
CA TYR A 132 -18.31 11.78 -11.69
C TYR A 132 -18.74 10.86 -10.56
N ASN A 133 -18.88 9.58 -10.88
CA ASN A 133 -19.32 8.51 -9.99
C ASN A 133 -18.37 7.30 -10.16
N ALA A 134 -18.59 6.21 -9.43
CA ALA A 134 -17.71 5.02 -9.50
C ALA A 134 -17.50 4.51 -10.94
N SER A 135 -18.51 4.59 -11.79
CA SER A 135 -18.44 4.18 -13.20
C SER A 135 -17.42 5.00 -14.01
N SER A 136 -17.05 6.22 -13.59
CA SER A 136 -16.07 7.02 -14.35
C SER A 136 -14.60 6.64 -14.12
N LEU A 137 -14.32 5.63 -13.29
CA LEU A 137 -12.97 5.11 -13.05
C LEU A 137 -12.57 4.08 -14.13
N ASN A 138 -11.29 4.02 -14.51
CA ASN A 138 -10.78 3.01 -15.44
C ASN A 138 -10.69 1.62 -14.79
N ALA A 139 -10.38 0.61 -15.61
CA ALA A 139 -9.98 -0.69 -15.12
C ALA A 139 -8.67 -0.61 -14.32
N SER A 140 -8.54 -1.47 -13.30
CA SER A 140 -7.35 -1.51 -12.44
C SER A 140 -7.05 -0.19 -11.68
N GLU A 141 -8.07 0.64 -11.46
CA GLU A 141 -7.95 1.89 -10.69
C GLU A 141 -8.98 1.95 -9.55
N PHE A 142 -8.63 2.63 -8.47
CA PHE A 142 -9.55 3.00 -7.39
C PHE A 142 -9.41 4.49 -7.06
N ALA A 143 -10.48 5.08 -6.57
CA ALA A 143 -10.46 6.46 -6.08
C ALA A 143 -10.95 6.51 -4.64
N VAL A 144 -10.66 7.62 -3.95
CA VAL A 144 -10.97 7.78 -2.53
C VAL A 144 -11.90 8.97 -2.34
N GLN A 145 -12.89 8.79 -1.46
CA GLN A 145 -13.79 9.83 -1.00
C GLN A 145 -13.61 10.10 0.50
N ASP A 146 -13.85 11.33 0.92
CA ASP A 146 -13.89 11.69 2.34
C ASP A 146 -15.24 11.34 3.01
N SER A 147 -15.39 11.66 4.29
CA SER A 147 -16.63 11.39 5.05
C SER A 147 -17.86 12.18 4.56
N GLN A 148 -17.65 13.22 3.74
CA GLN A 148 -18.72 13.99 3.09
C GLN A 148 -19.09 13.46 1.70
N GLY A 149 -18.32 12.50 1.19
CA GLY A 149 -18.50 11.93 -0.15
C GLY A 149 -17.80 12.72 -1.26
N ASP A 150 -16.92 13.65 -0.89
CA ASP A 150 -16.14 14.49 -1.80
C ASP A 150 -14.89 13.71 -2.26
N TRP A 151 -14.45 13.89 -3.51
CA TRP A 151 -13.31 13.13 -4.06
C TRP A 151 -12.00 13.74 -3.58
N VAL A 152 -11.06 12.89 -3.17
CA VAL A 152 -9.80 13.32 -2.58
C VAL A 152 -8.67 13.21 -3.60
N SER A 153 -7.84 14.25 -3.71
CA SER A 153 -6.63 14.22 -4.55
C SER A 153 -5.54 13.35 -3.94
N SER A 154 -4.60 12.88 -4.75
CA SER A 154 -3.39 12.14 -4.32
C SER A 154 -2.72 12.73 -3.06
N GLY A 155 -2.47 14.04 -3.03
CA GLY A 155 -1.79 14.68 -1.90
C GLY A 155 -2.64 14.88 -0.63
N GLY A 156 -3.91 14.51 -0.64
CA GLY A 156 -4.83 14.62 0.49
C GLY A 156 -5.41 13.29 0.96
N ALA A 157 -5.16 12.20 0.23
CA ALA A 157 -5.71 10.87 0.51
C ALA A 157 -4.91 10.18 1.61
N VAL A 158 -4.92 10.78 2.80
CA VAL A 158 -3.97 10.48 3.85
C VAL A 158 -4.75 10.07 5.11
N LEU A 159 -4.62 8.80 5.46
CA LEU A 159 -5.35 8.07 6.49
C LEU A 159 -4.61 8.12 7.83
N ASP A 160 -5.36 8.26 8.93
CA ASP A 160 -4.86 8.17 10.30
C ASP A 160 -5.93 7.51 11.20
N ASP A 161 -5.72 7.50 12.52
CA ASP A 161 -6.66 6.92 13.49
C ASP A 161 -7.84 7.84 13.84
N GLU A 162 -7.89 9.06 13.28
CA GLU A 162 -8.93 10.06 13.53
C GLU A 162 -9.87 10.26 12.33
N ASN A 163 -9.38 10.05 11.11
CA ASN A 163 -10.10 10.26 9.86
C ASN A 163 -10.49 8.92 9.21
N ASP A 164 -11.67 8.93 8.59
CA ASP A 164 -12.16 7.84 7.77
C ASP A 164 -12.25 8.28 6.31
N TYR A 165 -11.89 7.34 5.42
CA TYR A 165 -12.04 7.52 3.98
C TYR A 165 -12.80 6.34 3.40
N THR A 166 -13.50 6.59 2.30
CA THR A 166 -14.19 5.55 1.54
C THR A 166 -13.45 5.29 0.24
N ILE A 167 -12.90 4.09 0.09
CA ILE A 167 -12.39 3.60 -1.18
C ILE A 167 -13.58 3.25 -2.06
N VAL A 168 -13.60 3.81 -3.28
CA VAL A 168 -14.65 3.58 -4.27
C VAL A 168 -14.08 2.80 -5.44
N LEU A 169 -14.74 1.70 -5.77
CA LEU A 169 -14.38 0.79 -6.85
C LEU A 169 -15.51 0.70 -7.87
N ASN A 170 -15.15 0.55 -9.14
CA ASN A 170 -16.08 0.35 -10.24
C ASN A 170 -16.41 -1.15 -10.38
N PRO A 171 -17.64 -1.60 -10.08
CA PRO A 171 -18.03 -3.02 -10.20
C PRO A 171 -18.11 -3.52 -11.64
N GLY A 172 -18.19 -2.63 -12.63
CA GLY A 172 -18.14 -3.00 -14.06
C GLY A 172 -16.72 -3.19 -14.58
N ALA A 173 -15.73 -2.59 -13.91
CA ALA A 173 -14.34 -2.64 -14.34
C ALA A 173 -13.66 -3.95 -13.96
N GLU A 174 -12.70 -4.41 -14.77
CA GLU A 174 -11.83 -5.50 -14.36
C GLU A 174 -11.13 -5.16 -13.02
N PRO A 175 -11.09 -6.09 -12.05
CA PRO A 175 -11.35 -7.53 -12.18
C PRO A 175 -12.79 -7.98 -11.83
N PHE A 176 -13.67 -7.04 -11.47
CA PHE A 176 -15.02 -7.31 -10.99
C PHE A 176 -15.99 -7.58 -12.15
N GLY A 177 -16.00 -6.70 -13.14
CA GLY A 177 -16.76 -6.84 -14.39
C GLY A 177 -15.86 -7.17 -15.59
N SER A 178 -16.43 -7.10 -16.78
CA SER A 178 -15.75 -7.44 -18.05
C SER A 178 -15.04 -6.27 -18.74
N LEU A 179 -15.09 -5.07 -18.16
CA LEU A 179 -14.54 -3.89 -18.83
C LEU A 179 -13.02 -3.81 -18.71
N THR A 180 -12.41 -3.75 -19.87
CA THR A 180 -10.95 -3.73 -20.08
C THR A 180 -10.41 -2.36 -20.46
N ALA A 181 -11.23 -1.30 -20.42
CA ALA A 181 -10.83 0.01 -20.89
C ALA A 181 -9.73 0.63 -20.01
N ASP A 182 -8.53 0.68 -20.57
CA ASP A 182 -7.36 1.45 -20.16
C ASP A 182 -7.38 2.77 -20.95
N GLY A 183 -7.49 3.90 -20.24
CA GLY A 183 -7.83 5.23 -20.75
C GLY A 183 -6.78 5.92 -21.65
N THR A 184 -6.14 5.22 -22.58
CA THR A 184 -5.17 5.85 -23.50
C THR A 184 -5.78 6.56 -24.71
N ASP A 185 -7.11 6.50 -24.91
CA ASP A 185 -7.78 7.10 -26.09
C ASP A 185 -8.79 8.22 -25.75
N GLY A 186 -8.75 8.77 -24.52
CA GLY A 186 -9.58 9.92 -24.11
C GLY A 186 -11.09 9.70 -24.21
N THR A 187 -11.51 8.45 -24.41
CA THR A 187 -12.91 8.05 -24.40
C THR A 187 -13.20 7.59 -22.98
N ALA A 188 -14.00 8.36 -22.24
CA ALA A 188 -14.39 7.97 -20.88
C ALA A 188 -14.88 6.52 -20.91
N VAL A 189 -14.40 5.67 -19.98
CA VAL A 189 -14.93 4.32 -19.77
C VAL A 189 -16.46 4.41 -19.67
N TYR A 190 -17.00 5.49 -19.07
CA TYR A 190 -18.41 5.90 -19.16
C TYR A 190 -18.66 7.41 -19.19
N GLY A 191 -19.72 7.81 -19.90
CA GLY A 191 -20.30 9.16 -19.89
C GLY A 191 -21.67 9.20 -20.59
N GLY A 192 -22.76 9.07 -19.83
CA GLY A 192 -24.13 9.12 -20.36
C GLY A 192 -25.23 8.83 -19.33
N THR A 193 -26.50 9.06 -19.72
CA THR A 193 -27.72 9.08 -18.87
C THR A 193 -28.22 7.70 -18.38
N TRP A 194 -27.44 6.63 -18.48
CA TRP A 194 -27.82 5.31 -17.93
C TRP A 194 -26.75 4.86 -16.95
N THR A 195 -27.11 4.81 -15.66
CA THR A 195 -26.16 4.77 -14.55
C THR A 195 -26.47 3.57 -13.67
N TYR A 196 -25.71 2.50 -13.85
CA TYR A 196 -25.51 1.45 -12.84
C TYR A 196 -23.99 1.26 -12.75
N ALA A 197 -23.42 0.13 -13.20
CA ALA A 197 -21.95 -0.01 -13.33
C ALA A 197 -21.39 0.45 -14.69
N HIS A 198 -22.18 0.28 -15.75
CA HIS A 198 -21.73 0.43 -17.14
C HIS A 198 -22.86 0.89 -18.08
N GLN A 199 -22.49 1.33 -19.29
CA GLN A 199 -23.40 1.84 -20.32
C GLN A 199 -23.66 0.83 -21.45
N THR A 200 -22.90 -0.26 -21.51
CA THR A 200 -22.94 -1.22 -22.62
C THR A 200 -23.69 -2.48 -22.17
N ALA A 201 -24.85 -2.74 -22.75
CA ALA A 201 -25.72 -3.85 -22.34
C ALA A 201 -25.11 -5.27 -22.49
N ASP A 202 -23.96 -5.40 -23.15
CA ASP A 202 -23.24 -6.67 -23.35
C ASP A 202 -22.11 -6.88 -22.32
N GLU A 203 -21.86 -5.90 -21.45
CA GLU A 203 -20.81 -5.97 -20.42
C GLU A 203 -21.40 -6.47 -19.11
N GLU A 204 -20.60 -7.23 -18.34
CA GLU A 204 -20.99 -7.77 -17.05
C GLU A 204 -20.42 -6.89 -15.94
N ALA A 205 -21.21 -6.66 -14.89
CA ALA A 205 -20.75 -6.05 -13.65
C ALA A 205 -20.91 -6.99 -12.47
N PHE A 206 -20.14 -6.69 -11.43
CA PHE A 206 -20.26 -7.40 -10.16
C PHE A 206 -21.65 -7.18 -9.55
N GLY A 207 -22.24 -8.28 -9.09
CA GLY A 207 -23.67 -8.32 -8.81
C GLY A 207 -24.11 -9.47 -7.91
N GLN A 208 -25.41 -9.77 -7.94
CA GLN A 208 -26.07 -10.76 -7.08
C GLN A 208 -25.38 -12.13 -7.11
N SER A 209 -25.31 -12.79 -5.95
CA SER A 209 -24.71 -14.13 -5.79
C SER A 209 -23.23 -14.24 -6.17
N GLN A 210 -22.52 -13.13 -6.39
CA GLN A 210 -21.09 -13.14 -6.69
C GLN A 210 -20.27 -12.83 -5.44
N SER A 211 -19.05 -13.37 -5.38
CA SER A 211 -18.07 -13.03 -4.37
C SER A 211 -16.74 -12.63 -5.02
N SER A 212 -15.98 -11.82 -4.30
CA SER A 212 -14.66 -11.33 -4.70
C SER A 212 -13.80 -11.13 -3.47
N SER A 213 -12.49 -11.38 -3.58
CA SER A 213 -11.55 -11.11 -2.50
C SER A 213 -10.69 -9.89 -2.83
N LEU A 214 -10.46 -9.06 -1.83
CA LEU A 214 -9.59 -7.88 -1.89
C LEU A 214 -8.48 -8.02 -0.85
N GLU A 215 -7.28 -7.63 -1.22
CA GLU A 215 -6.15 -7.47 -0.32
C GLU A 215 -5.58 -6.06 -0.48
N ILE A 216 -5.76 -5.24 0.55
CA ILE A 216 -5.23 -3.87 0.61
C ILE A 216 -3.82 -3.96 1.18
N VAL A 217 -2.85 -3.39 0.47
CA VAL A 217 -1.44 -3.35 0.86
C VAL A 217 -1.03 -1.90 1.07
N SER A 218 -0.77 -1.53 2.32
CA SER A 218 -0.26 -0.19 2.70
C SER A 218 1.18 0.02 2.20
N PRO A 219 1.68 1.26 2.20
CA PRO A 219 3.08 1.57 1.84
C PRO A 219 4.10 0.87 2.77
N ALA A 220 3.77 0.69 4.05
CA ALA A 220 4.57 -0.09 5.01
C ALA A 220 4.46 -1.61 4.83
N SER A 221 3.84 -2.08 3.75
CA SER A 221 3.61 -3.50 3.44
C SER A 221 2.70 -4.23 4.42
N ALA A 222 1.98 -3.52 5.29
CA ALA A 222 0.93 -4.11 6.10
C ALA A 222 -0.24 -4.48 5.19
N THR A 223 -0.71 -5.74 5.28
CA THR A 223 -1.80 -6.24 4.44
C THR A 223 -3.09 -6.42 5.23
N THR A 224 -4.21 -6.11 4.58
CA THR A 224 -5.55 -6.32 5.10
C THR A 224 -6.38 -7.02 4.05
N SER A 225 -6.84 -8.24 4.35
CA SER A 225 -7.67 -9.04 3.45
C SER A 225 -9.15 -8.88 3.77
N LEU A 226 -9.96 -8.87 2.72
CA LEU A 226 -11.40 -8.72 2.74
C LEU A 226 -12.04 -9.67 1.73
N GLU A 227 -13.22 -10.17 2.05
CA GLU A 227 -14.08 -10.90 1.11
C GLU A 227 -15.37 -10.09 0.95
N LEU A 228 -15.68 -9.71 -0.29
CA LEU A 228 -16.95 -9.13 -0.70
C LEU A 228 -17.87 -10.25 -1.17
N THR A 229 -19.00 -10.45 -0.51
CA THR A 229 -20.03 -11.42 -0.86
C THR A 229 -21.34 -10.69 -1.09
N SER A 230 -21.74 -10.57 -2.35
CA SER A 230 -23.02 -9.95 -2.68
C SER A 230 -24.19 -10.87 -2.30
N PRO A 231 -25.28 -10.32 -1.74
CA PRO A 231 -26.53 -11.05 -1.52
C PRO A 231 -27.10 -11.68 -2.80
N ASP A 232 -27.92 -12.72 -2.61
CA ASP A 232 -28.52 -13.49 -3.72
C ASP A 232 -29.57 -12.69 -4.51
N LEU A 233 -30.21 -11.70 -3.88
CA LEU A 233 -31.27 -10.87 -4.47
C LEU A 233 -31.21 -9.46 -3.89
N TYR A 234 -31.43 -8.47 -4.75
CA TYR A 234 -31.61 -7.07 -4.36
C TYR A 234 -33.11 -6.76 -4.22
N SER A 235 -33.45 -5.77 -3.37
CA SER A 235 -34.86 -5.43 -3.14
C SER A 235 -35.27 -4.19 -3.93
N GLU A 236 -34.42 -3.16 -3.94
CA GLU A 236 -34.69 -1.88 -4.59
C GLU A 236 -33.44 -1.31 -5.28
N ASP A 237 -33.65 -0.47 -6.29
CA ASP A 237 -32.57 0.28 -6.95
C ASP A 237 -32.05 1.37 -6.01
N GLY A 238 -30.73 1.57 -5.94
CA GLY A 238 -30.08 2.51 -5.03
C GLY A 238 -30.01 2.05 -3.56
N GLU A 239 -30.41 0.81 -3.26
CA GLU A 239 -30.25 0.24 -1.92
C GLU A 239 -28.77 0.02 -1.59
N ALA A 240 -28.38 0.34 -0.36
CA ALA A 240 -27.07 0.00 0.17
C ALA A 240 -27.11 -1.44 0.73
N VAL A 241 -26.43 -2.37 0.07
CA VAL A 241 -26.28 -3.76 0.51
C VAL A 241 -24.92 -3.96 1.15
N ARG A 242 -24.88 -4.73 2.23
CA ARG A 242 -23.61 -5.16 2.80
C ARG A 242 -22.97 -6.19 1.87
N LEU A 243 -21.68 -6.02 1.62
CA LEU A 243 -20.84 -7.00 0.93
C LEU A 243 -20.04 -7.81 1.97
#